data_AF-W8KEY5-F1
#
_entry.id   AF-W8KEY5-F1
#
_cell.length_a   1.000
_cell.length_b   1.000
_cell.length_c   1.000
_cell.angle_alpha   90.00
_cell.angle_beta   90.00
_cell.angle_gamma   90.00
#
_symmetry.space_group_name_H-M   'P 1'
#
loop_
_entity.id
_entity.type
_entity.pdbx_description
1 polymer ?
#
loop_
_entity_poly.entity_id
_entity_poly.type
_entity_poly.pdbx_seq_one_letter_code
_entity_poly.pdbx_strand_id
1 'polypeptide(L)'
;MGQLLDEIKNWRFREGELLHAATPVPAVDPFHWLESNPGASRCLWQNREQTLTLAGIGAAAELSADTAEDYDHLLERINDIIGQQDTAFVGGFAFDGRSGEREWHEFPAARFVLPSIELRQWDGGFRLAVNLRASTRREFVRRKTRLIAELCRLRFTPPRPASAPWPIRVTRRVDDMSFDECQGHIRHILEHIQQGRIHKAVLARRVELQLNDPLPGFATLKRWHHTNGGSFCFALEHGHKLFMGCSPERLFSREDRRVCTESLAGTVRRGRSRQEDAQLEHTLLRDPKLIHEHELVTRYVRDRIAPWVTCTDCPTEAGVVKLDRIQHRYLPIRATLRPGVMDDQLLKALHPTPAVCGFPRREAQELIARRETTHRGWYSGVVGMISPRRSEFAVAIRSALVERNRVLCYSGVGIVEGSTPEAEWNELEAKIESFLAVLGS
;
A
#
# COMPACT_ATOMS: atom_id res chain seq x y z
N MET A 1 -18.27 -24.39 4.53
CA MET A 1 -17.74 -24.46 5.91
C MET A 1 -17.59 -25.90 6.42
N GLY A 2 -18.64 -26.74 6.41
CA GLY A 2 -18.55 -28.14 6.89
C GLY A 2 -17.45 -28.96 6.22
N GLN A 3 -17.40 -28.95 4.87
CA GLN A 3 -16.34 -29.61 4.09
C GLN A 3 -14.93 -29.16 4.50
N LEU A 4 -14.71 -27.85 4.65
CA LEU A 4 -13.43 -27.28 5.05
C LEU A 4 -13.01 -27.76 6.45
N LEU A 5 -13.95 -27.78 7.41
CA LEU A 5 -13.67 -28.28 8.76
C LEU A 5 -13.31 -29.76 8.77
N ASP A 6 -13.99 -30.58 7.97
CA ASP A 6 -13.72 -32.01 7.90
C ASP A 6 -12.35 -32.29 7.25
N GLU A 7 -11.98 -31.52 6.23
CA GLU A 7 -10.63 -31.56 5.66
C GLU A 7 -9.55 -31.22 6.69
N ILE A 8 -9.72 -30.12 7.43
CA ILE A 8 -8.77 -29.69 8.47
C ILE A 8 -8.66 -30.75 9.57
N LYS A 9 -9.78 -31.36 9.99
CA LYS A 9 -9.77 -32.46 10.99
C LYS A 9 -8.94 -33.66 10.53
N ASN A 10 -8.87 -33.92 9.23
CA ASN A 10 -8.10 -35.01 8.65
C ASN A 10 -6.61 -34.68 8.38
N TRP A 11 -6.21 -33.41 8.48
CA TRP A 11 -4.80 -33.04 8.35
C TRP A 11 -3.88 -33.78 9.33
N ARG A 12 -2.74 -34.22 8.82
CA ARG A 12 -1.65 -34.86 9.57
C ARG A 12 -0.47 -33.90 9.68
N PHE A 13 0.30 -34.03 10.76
CA PHE A 13 1.52 -33.25 10.92
C PHE A 13 2.52 -33.56 9.80
N ARG A 14 3.00 -32.52 9.16
CA ARG A 14 4.12 -32.52 8.22
C ARG A 14 5.05 -31.39 8.62
N GLU A 15 6.30 -31.70 8.90
CA GLU A 15 7.24 -30.75 9.48
C GLU A 15 7.58 -29.65 8.48
N GLY A 16 7.30 -28.39 8.84
CA GLY A 16 7.65 -27.22 8.04
C GLY A 16 6.85 -27.02 6.75
N GLU A 17 6.03 -27.99 6.34
CA GLU A 17 5.16 -27.91 5.17
C GLU A 17 3.93 -27.04 5.45
N LEU A 18 3.52 -26.26 4.45
CA LEU A 18 2.29 -25.49 4.48
C LEU A 18 1.11 -26.37 4.08
N LEU A 19 0.18 -26.58 5.02
CA LEU A 19 -1.12 -27.18 4.75
C LEU A 19 -2.10 -26.07 4.36
N HIS A 20 -2.78 -26.27 3.25
CA HIS A 20 -3.72 -25.31 2.67
C HIS A 20 -5.01 -26.01 2.27
N ALA A 21 -6.16 -25.38 2.50
CA ALA A 21 -7.46 -25.84 2.04
C ALA A 21 -8.37 -24.64 1.77
N ALA A 22 -9.24 -24.74 0.78
CA ALA A 22 -10.16 -23.67 0.41
C ALA A 22 -11.54 -24.19 0.00
N THR A 23 -12.57 -23.42 0.31
CA THR A 23 -13.96 -23.69 -0.10
C THR A 23 -14.59 -22.42 -0.67
N PRO A 24 -15.43 -22.52 -1.72
CA PRO A 24 -16.28 -21.41 -2.12
C PRO A 24 -17.19 -20.96 -0.98
N VAL A 25 -17.49 -19.67 -0.93
CA VAL A 25 -18.46 -19.06 -0.01
C VAL A 25 -19.31 -18.03 -0.75
N PRO A 26 -20.51 -17.68 -0.23
CA PRO A 26 -21.31 -16.59 -0.78
C PRO A 26 -20.53 -15.27 -0.81
N ALA A 27 -21.03 -14.30 -1.56
CA ALA A 27 -20.46 -12.95 -1.57
C ALA A 27 -20.51 -12.34 -0.17
N VAL A 28 -19.38 -11.80 0.27
CA VAL A 28 -19.18 -11.22 1.61
C VAL A 28 -18.39 -9.95 1.45
N ASP A 29 -18.79 -8.89 2.14
CA ASP A 29 -18.01 -7.65 2.21
C ASP A 29 -16.74 -7.87 3.07
N PRO A 30 -15.53 -7.83 2.49
CA PRO A 30 -14.30 -8.12 3.23
C PRO A 30 -14.01 -7.13 4.37
N PHE A 31 -14.39 -5.86 4.21
CA PHE A 31 -14.19 -4.85 5.24
C PHE A 31 -15.07 -5.12 6.46
N HIS A 32 -16.35 -5.39 6.21
CA HIS A 32 -17.29 -5.73 7.27
C HIS A 32 -16.94 -7.06 7.95
N TRP A 33 -16.45 -8.03 7.17
CA TRP A 33 -16.00 -9.31 7.70
C TRP A 33 -14.80 -9.15 8.65
N LEU A 34 -13.80 -8.34 8.30
CA LEU A 34 -12.67 -8.05 9.19
C LEU A 34 -13.09 -7.28 10.45
N GLU A 35 -14.01 -6.32 10.31
CA GLU A 35 -14.55 -5.56 11.45
C GLU A 35 -15.34 -6.45 12.41
N SER A 36 -16.11 -7.40 11.88
CA SER A 36 -16.96 -8.33 12.65
C SER A 36 -16.19 -9.45 13.36
N ASN A 37 -14.92 -9.66 13.02
CA ASN A 37 -14.09 -10.75 13.55
C ASN A 37 -12.79 -10.22 14.20
N PRO A 38 -12.90 -9.48 15.33
CA PRO A 38 -11.73 -8.98 16.06
C PRO A 38 -11.01 -10.10 16.85
N GLY A 39 -9.73 -9.90 17.18
CA GLY A 39 -9.02 -10.68 18.21
C GLY A 39 -7.77 -11.44 17.74
N ALA A 40 -7.54 -11.57 16.44
CA ALA A 40 -6.25 -11.95 15.87
C ALA A 40 -5.74 -10.81 14.97
N SER A 41 -4.44 -10.77 14.67
CA SER A 41 -3.89 -9.80 13.70
C SER A 41 -4.62 -9.93 12.36
N ARG A 42 -5.13 -8.82 11.85
CA ARG A 42 -5.86 -8.74 10.59
C ARG A 42 -5.03 -8.05 9.51
N CYS A 43 -5.25 -8.46 8.27
CA CYS A 43 -4.73 -7.74 7.11
C CYS A 43 -5.76 -7.68 5.98
N LEU A 44 -5.58 -6.70 5.09
CA LEU A 44 -6.35 -6.53 3.88
C LEU A 44 -5.42 -6.07 2.77
N TRP A 45 -5.59 -6.67 1.60
CA TRP A 45 -5.11 -6.16 0.33
C TRP A 45 -6.24 -6.22 -0.70
N GLN A 46 -6.50 -5.12 -1.39
CA GLN A 46 -7.39 -5.06 -2.54
C GLN A 46 -6.69 -4.29 -3.66
N ASN A 47 -6.66 -4.89 -4.85
CA ASN A 47 -6.06 -4.24 -6.01
C ASN A 47 -6.92 -3.07 -6.50
N ARG A 48 -6.29 -2.18 -7.27
CA ARG A 48 -6.92 -0.96 -7.77
C ARG A 48 -8.19 -1.20 -8.59
N GLU A 49 -8.20 -2.27 -9.36
CA GLU A 49 -9.31 -2.66 -10.23
C GLU A 49 -10.44 -3.40 -9.48
N GLN A 50 -10.27 -3.65 -8.17
CA GLN A 50 -11.23 -4.38 -7.31
C GLN A 50 -11.59 -5.80 -7.81
N THR A 51 -10.70 -6.39 -8.60
CA THR A 51 -10.84 -7.76 -9.12
C THR A 51 -10.24 -8.82 -8.19
N LEU A 52 -9.37 -8.39 -7.27
CA LEU A 52 -8.65 -9.20 -6.32
C LEU A 52 -8.77 -8.56 -4.93
N THR A 53 -9.32 -9.31 -3.98
CA THR A 53 -9.27 -8.96 -2.56
C THR A 53 -8.74 -10.13 -1.75
N LEU A 54 -7.86 -9.87 -0.78
CA LEU A 54 -7.40 -10.81 0.24
C LEU A 54 -7.58 -10.16 1.61
N ALA A 55 -8.53 -10.66 2.39
CA ALA A 55 -8.73 -10.29 3.78
C ALA A 55 -8.27 -11.45 4.67
N GLY A 56 -7.33 -11.19 5.58
CA GLY A 56 -6.69 -12.21 6.40
C GLY A 56 -6.94 -12.04 7.90
N ILE A 57 -7.08 -13.15 8.61
CA ILE A 57 -7.15 -13.22 10.07
C ILE A 57 -6.10 -14.21 10.59
N GLY A 58 -5.34 -13.79 11.59
CA GLY A 58 -4.27 -14.58 12.20
C GLY A 58 -3.05 -14.74 11.28
N ALA A 59 -2.08 -15.52 11.74
CA ALA A 59 -0.85 -15.78 11.00
C ALA A 59 -0.48 -17.27 11.03
N ALA A 60 -0.44 -17.91 9.87
CA ALA A 60 0.12 -19.23 9.68
C ALA A 60 1.66 -19.16 9.63
N ALA A 61 2.19 -18.10 9.03
CA ALA A 61 3.59 -17.72 9.05
C ALA A 61 3.73 -16.20 9.09
N GLU A 62 4.79 -15.73 9.73
CA GLU A 62 5.17 -14.32 9.77
C GLU A 62 6.68 -14.24 9.50
N LEU A 63 7.05 -13.33 8.61
CA LEU A 63 8.43 -13.09 8.20
C LEU A 63 8.70 -11.59 8.34
N SER A 64 9.88 -11.25 8.83
CA SER A 64 10.32 -9.87 8.96
C SER A 64 11.82 -9.74 8.69
N ALA A 65 12.21 -8.53 8.32
CA ALA A 65 13.60 -8.11 8.15
C ALA A 65 13.75 -6.73 8.82
N ASP A 66 14.88 -6.52 9.50
CA ASP A 66 15.16 -5.25 10.17
C ASP A 66 15.97 -4.27 9.29
N THR A 67 16.52 -4.79 8.19
CA THR A 67 17.30 -4.02 7.22
C THR A 67 16.95 -4.43 5.78
N ALA A 68 17.23 -3.54 4.82
CA ALA A 68 17.09 -3.83 3.39
C ALA A 68 18.05 -4.91 2.87
N GLU A 69 19.12 -5.22 3.60
CA GLU A 69 20.09 -6.26 3.23
C GLU A 69 19.47 -7.66 3.32
N ASP A 70 18.50 -7.85 4.21
CA ASP A 70 17.82 -9.14 4.45
C ASP A 70 16.60 -9.39 3.53
N TYR A 71 16.27 -8.44 2.65
CA TYR A 71 15.06 -8.53 1.82
C TYR A 71 15.07 -9.73 0.87
N ASP A 72 16.24 -10.07 0.31
CA ASP A 72 16.38 -11.19 -0.63
C ASP A 72 16.04 -12.50 0.08
N HIS A 73 16.64 -12.71 1.25
CA HIS A 73 16.39 -13.90 2.07
C HIS A 73 14.92 -13.97 2.53
N LEU A 74 14.32 -12.84 2.89
CA LEU A 74 12.91 -12.78 3.26
C LEU A 74 12.02 -13.24 2.10
N LEU A 75 12.28 -12.78 0.88
CA LEU A 75 11.49 -13.09 -0.30
C LEU A 75 11.70 -14.53 -0.79
N GLU A 76 12.92 -15.07 -0.68
CA GLU A 76 13.19 -16.50 -0.87
C GLU A 76 12.36 -17.35 0.08
N ARG A 77 12.32 -17.00 1.37
CA ARG A 77 11.52 -17.72 2.37
C ARG A 77 10.02 -17.65 2.11
N ILE A 78 9.51 -16.53 1.59
CA ILE A 78 8.11 -16.42 1.14
C ILE A 78 7.83 -17.48 0.08
N ASN A 79 8.72 -17.58 -0.91
CA ASN A 79 8.55 -18.51 -2.02
C ASN A 79 8.60 -19.97 -1.55
N ASP A 80 9.56 -20.29 -0.68
CA ASP A 80 9.72 -21.64 -0.11
C ASP A 80 8.51 -22.06 0.72
N ILE A 81 7.96 -21.15 1.53
CA ILE A 81 6.81 -21.45 2.39
C ILE A 81 5.54 -21.67 1.57
N ILE A 82 5.27 -20.83 0.55
CA ILE A 82 4.07 -20.98 -0.28
C ILE A 82 4.19 -22.19 -1.21
N GLY A 83 5.36 -22.38 -1.84
CA GLY A 83 5.56 -23.42 -2.85
C GLY A 83 4.58 -23.28 -4.02
N GLN A 84 3.65 -24.23 -4.14
CA GLN A 84 2.63 -24.24 -5.20
C GLN A 84 1.21 -23.96 -4.68
N GLN A 85 1.06 -23.59 -3.41
CA GLN A 85 -0.25 -23.35 -2.83
C GLN A 85 -0.88 -22.06 -3.38
N ASP A 86 -2.20 -22.10 -3.59
CA ASP A 86 -2.98 -20.92 -3.99
C ASP A 86 -3.25 -20.04 -2.76
N THR A 87 -2.24 -19.29 -2.34
CA THR A 87 -2.28 -18.33 -1.24
C THR A 87 -1.21 -17.26 -1.46
N ALA A 88 -1.19 -16.22 -0.63
CA ALA A 88 -0.21 -15.16 -0.69
C ALA A 88 0.09 -14.61 0.70
N PHE A 89 1.33 -14.17 0.89
CA PHE A 89 1.65 -13.28 2.00
C PHE A 89 1.12 -11.87 1.70
N VAL A 90 0.71 -11.16 2.72
CA VAL A 90 0.37 -9.72 2.67
C VAL A 90 1.31 -8.96 3.60
N GLY A 91 1.84 -7.84 3.13
CA GLY A 91 2.88 -7.15 3.87
C GLY A 91 3.43 -5.94 3.15
N GLY A 92 4.66 -5.58 3.49
CA GLY A 92 5.31 -4.40 2.94
C GLY A 92 6.73 -4.16 3.45
N PHE A 93 7.26 -3.04 3.00
CA PHE A 93 8.63 -2.55 3.20
C PHE A 93 8.59 -1.08 3.62
N ALA A 94 9.48 -0.70 4.53
CA ALA A 94 9.71 0.69 4.95
C ALA A 94 10.39 1.51 3.83
N PHE A 95 10.15 2.82 3.84
CA PHE A 95 10.66 3.76 2.83
C PHE A 95 12.19 3.81 2.73
N ASP A 96 12.87 3.78 3.87
CA ASP A 96 14.33 3.90 3.98
C ASP A 96 15.04 2.57 4.19
N GLY A 97 14.28 1.47 4.20
CA GLY A 97 14.82 0.12 4.40
C GLY A 97 15.27 -0.17 5.82
N ARG A 98 14.78 0.57 6.82
CA ARG A 98 15.15 0.41 8.23
C ARG A 98 13.92 0.14 9.10
N SER A 99 14.14 -0.58 10.21
CA SER A 99 13.11 -0.72 11.24
C SER A 99 12.71 0.64 11.79
N GLY A 100 11.41 0.79 12.02
CA GLY A 100 10.81 2.05 12.38
C GLY A 100 11.26 2.54 13.76
N GLU A 101 11.33 3.86 13.90
CA GLU A 101 11.55 4.54 15.18
C GLU A 101 10.28 5.26 15.62
N ARG A 102 10.23 5.70 16.89
CA ARG A 102 9.13 6.49 17.47
C ARG A 102 7.77 5.83 17.26
N GLU A 103 6.84 6.46 16.54
CA GLU A 103 5.53 5.88 16.22
C GLU A 103 5.61 4.57 15.43
N TRP A 104 6.70 4.32 14.71
CA TRP A 104 6.92 3.12 13.91
C TRP A 104 7.69 2.02 14.64
N HIS A 105 7.98 2.14 15.94
CA HIS A 105 8.83 1.19 16.69
C HIS A 105 8.39 -0.29 16.66
N GLU A 106 7.14 -0.58 16.31
CA GLU A 106 6.67 -1.96 16.13
C GLU A 106 6.87 -2.45 14.69
N PHE A 107 6.96 -1.55 13.71
CA PHE A 107 7.07 -1.91 12.30
C PHE A 107 8.54 -2.10 11.91
N PRO A 108 8.96 -3.32 11.54
CA PRO A 108 10.32 -3.56 11.06
C PRO A 108 10.53 -3.04 9.64
N ALA A 109 11.75 -3.10 9.11
CA ALA A 109 12.04 -2.66 7.74
C ALA A 109 11.22 -3.40 6.69
N ALA A 110 10.88 -4.67 6.92
CA ALA A 110 9.89 -5.39 6.13
C ALA A 110 9.13 -6.38 7.00
N ARG A 111 7.85 -6.59 6.69
CA ARG A 111 7.04 -7.61 7.34
C ARG A 111 6.01 -8.18 6.39
N PHE A 112 5.86 -9.50 6.41
CA PHE A 112 4.88 -10.23 5.63
C PHE A 112 4.18 -11.27 6.51
N VAL A 113 2.86 -11.34 6.39
CA VAL A 113 2.01 -12.29 7.09
C VAL A 113 1.30 -13.18 6.07
N LEU A 114 1.41 -14.49 6.25
CA LEU A 114 0.56 -15.47 5.60
C LEU A 114 -0.63 -15.74 6.53
N PRO A 115 -1.85 -15.32 6.18
CA PRO A 115 -2.95 -15.40 7.13
C PRO A 115 -3.35 -16.84 7.45
N SER A 116 -3.77 -17.11 8.68
CA SER A 116 -4.29 -18.44 9.04
C SER A 116 -5.64 -18.73 8.38
N ILE A 117 -6.45 -17.69 8.21
CA ILE A 117 -7.76 -17.71 7.56
C ILE A 117 -7.79 -16.56 6.55
N GLU A 118 -8.19 -16.85 5.32
CA GLU A 118 -8.27 -15.88 4.24
C GLU A 118 -9.67 -15.88 3.63
N LEU A 119 -10.29 -14.70 3.53
CA LEU A 119 -11.41 -14.45 2.63
C LEU A 119 -10.85 -13.83 1.35
N ARG A 120 -10.95 -14.56 0.24
CA ARG A 120 -10.43 -14.13 -1.07
C ARG A 120 -11.57 -13.87 -2.04
N GLN A 121 -11.48 -12.76 -2.74
CA GLN A 121 -12.29 -12.46 -3.92
C GLN A 121 -11.40 -12.58 -5.16
N TRP A 122 -11.80 -13.43 -6.10
CA TRP A 122 -11.06 -13.69 -7.34
C TRP A 122 -12.02 -14.18 -8.44
N ASP A 123 -11.81 -13.77 -9.69
CA ASP A 123 -12.63 -14.16 -10.87
C ASP A 123 -14.16 -14.07 -10.63
N GLY A 124 -14.61 -13.05 -9.90
CA GLY A 124 -16.02 -12.83 -9.60
C GLY A 124 -16.63 -13.73 -8.51
N GLY A 125 -15.83 -14.59 -7.88
CA GLY A 125 -16.26 -15.46 -6.77
C GLY A 125 -15.55 -15.16 -5.45
N PHE A 126 -16.11 -15.69 -4.36
CA PHE A 126 -15.51 -15.64 -3.02
C PHE A 126 -15.11 -17.03 -2.54
N ARG A 127 -13.95 -17.13 -1.91
CA ARG A 127 -13.45 -18.34 -1.27
C ARG A 127 -12.98 -18.05 0.14
N LEU A 128 -13.25 -18.98 1.04
CA LEU A 128 -12.62 -19.02 2.36
C LEU A 128 -11.52 -20.07 2.32
N ALA A 129 -10.30 -19.64 2.53
CA ALA A 129 -9.12 -20.51 2.60
C ALA A 129 -8.51 -20.50 4.00
N VAL A 130 -7.75 -21.54 4.30
CA VAL A 130 -6.99 -21.64 5.54
C VAL A 130 -5.59 -22.13 5.29
N ASN A 131 -4.67 -21.68 6.14
CA ASN A 131 -3.28 -22.07 6.12
C ASN A 131 -2.86 -22.55 7.50
N LEU A 132 -2.07 -23.62 7.53
CA LEU A 132 -1.45 -24.09 8.76
C LEU A 132 -0.04 -24.57 8.45
N ARG A 133 0.91 -23.99 9.18
CA ARG A 133 2.31 -24.41 9.19
C ARG A 133 2.76 -24.62 10.62
N ALA A 134 3.54 -25.68 10.86
CA ALA A 134 4.09 -26.00 12.16
C ALA A 134 5.44 -26.72 12.02
N SER A 135 6.38 -26.46 12.91
CA SER A 135 7.69 -27.12 12.93
C SER A 135 7.70 -28.35 13.85
N THR A 136 6.73 -28.48 14.75
CA THR A 136 6.64 -29.64 15.66
C THR A 136 5.22 -30.19 15.73
N ARG A 137 5.09 -31.48 16.05
CA ARG A 137 3.78 -32.12 16.26
C ARG A 137 2.96 -31.44 17.36
N ARG A 138 3.61 -30.98 18.43
CA ARG A 138 2.95 -30.26 19.53
C ARG A 138 2.39 -28.90 19.06
N GLU A 139 3.17 -28.17 18.28
CA GLU A 139 2.72 -26.92 17.66
C GLU A 139 1.57 -27.16 16.69
N PHE A 140 1.69 -28.19 15.85
CA PHE A 140 0.65 -28.58 14.90
C PHE A 140 -0.71 -28.79 15.58
N VAL A 141 -0.75 -29.61 16.64
CA VAL A 141 -1.99 -29.87 17.40
C VAL A 141 -2.55 -28.56 17.97
N ARG A 142 -1.71 -27.73 18.60
CA ARG A 142 -2.13 -26.44 19.18
C ARG A 142 -2.70 -25.50 18.13
N ARG A 143 -2.00 -25.28 17.02
CA ARG A 143 -2.41 -24.40 15.91
C ARG A 143 -3.68 -24.91 15.23
N LYS A 144 -3.79 -26.23 15.00
CA LYS A 144 -4.97 -26.86 14.40
C LYS A 144 -6.22 -26.68 15.26
N THR A 145 -6.11 -26.94 16.57
CA THR A 145 -7.23 -26.73 17.50
C THR A 145 -7.65 -25.25 17.53
N ARG A 146 -6.69 -24.32 17.56
CA ARG A 146 -6.99 -22.88 17.51
C ARG A 146 -7.68 -22.49 16.21
N LEU A 147 -7.16 -22.94 15.06
CA LEU A 147 -7.74 -22.66 13.74
C LEU A 147 -9.18 -23.14 13.64
N ILE A 148 -9.47 -24.38 14.08
CA ILE A 148 -10.84 -24.91 14.11
C ILE A 148 -11.74 -24.05 15.00
N ALA A 149 -11.28 -23.66 16.19
CA ALA A 149 -12.05 -22.82 17.10
C ALA A 149 -12.32 -21.41 16.52
N GLU A 150 -11.35 -20.82 15.84
CA GLU A 150 -11.49 -19.52 15.15
C GLU A 150 -12.49 -19.61 13.99
N LEU A 151 -12.39 -20.65 13.14
CA LEU A 151 -13.34 -20.89 12.05
C LEU A 151 -14.79 -21.03 12.53
N CYS A 152 -15.01 -21.77 13.62
CA CYS A 152 -16.35 -21.93 14.20
C CYS A 152 -16.94 -20.63 14.77
N ARG A 153 -16.10 -19.63 15.05
CA ARG A 153 -16.52 -18.32 15.59
C ARG A 153 -16.67 -17.25 14.52
N LEU A 154 -16.29 -17.54 13.28
CA LEU A 154 -16.36 -16.56 12.19
C LEU A 154 -17.79 -16.06 11.98
N ARG A 155 -17.91 -14.75 11.93
CA ARG A 155 -19.15 -14.04 11.64
C ARG A 155 -19.18 -13.62 10.18
N PHE A 156 -20.23 -14.05 9.48
CA PHE A 156 -20.52 -13.69 8.08
C PHE A 156 -21.71 -12.72 8.00
N THR A 157 -22.03 -12.04 9.09
CA THR A 157 -23.20 -11.16 9.19
C THR A 157 -23.19 -10.14 8.05
N PRO A 158 -24.29 -9.97 7.29
CA PRO A 158 -24.37 -8.94 6.27
C PRO A 158 -24.30 -7.55 6.93
N PRO A 159 -23.74 -6.54 6.23
CA PRO A 159 -23.69 -5.20 6.76
C PRO A 159 -25.11 -4.69 7.01
N ARG A 160 -25.38 -4.24 8.24
CA ARG A 160 -26.64 -3.56 8.55
C ARG A 160 -26.59 -2.17 7.90
N PRO A 161 -27.64 -1.70 7.19
CA PRO A 161 -27.66 -0.36 6.63
C PRO A 161 -27.41 0.66 7.74
N ALA A 162 -26.42 1.53 7.53
CA ALA A 162 -26.04 2.54 8.50
C ALA A 162 -27.14 3.60 8.60
N SER A 163 -27.94 3.55 9.66
CA SER A 163 -28.98 4.53 9.96
C SER A 163 -28.51 5.64 10.92
N ALA A 164 -27.29 5.52 11.47
CA ALA A 164 -26.75 6.46 12.45
C ALA A 164 -25.56 7.27 11.86
N PRO A 165 -25.41 8.55 12.24
CA PRO A 165 -24.23 9.34 11.89
C PRO A 165 -22.96 8.66 12.42
N TRP A 166 -21.84 8.90 11.73
CA TRP A 166 -20.55 8.37 12.17
C TRP A 166 -20.17 8.99 13.51
N PRO A 167 -19.95 8.20 14.58
CA PRO A 167 -19.81 8.74 15.93
C PRO A 167 -18.42 9.31 16.24
N ILE A 168 -17.47 9.14 15.32
CA ILE A 168 -16.09 9.59 15.49
C ILE A 168 -15.98 11.08 15.18
N ARG A 169 -15.29 11.82 16.04
CA ARG A 169 -14.99 13.24 15.90
C ARG A 169 -13.53 13.49 16.24
N VAL A 170 -12.90 14.38 15.48
CA VAL A 170 -11.57 14.89 15.80
C VAL A 170 -11.69 15.88 16.96
N THR A 171 -11.05 15.57 18.09
CA THR A 171 -11.03 16.41 19.29
C THR A 171 -9.80 17.30 19.35
N ARG A 172 -8.71 16.90 18.70
CA ARG A 172 -7.48 17.69 18.59
C ARG A 172 -6.74 17.37 17.29
N ARG A 173 -6.14 18.39 16.68
CA ARG A 173 -5.20 18.27 15.56
C ARG A 173 -3.85 18.84 15.98
N VAL A 174 -2.77 18.13 15.67
CA VAL A 174 -1.39 18.55 15.91
C VAL A 174 -0.59 18.32 14.64
N ASP A 175 -0.09 19.39 14.05
CA ASP A 175 0.77 19.34 12.87
C ASP A 175 2.25 19.28 13.32
N ASP A 176 3.06 18.43 12.70
CA ASP A 176 4.49 18.27 13.02
C ASP A 176 5.40 19.29 12.33
N MET A 177 4.80 20.13 11.48
CA MET A 177 5.47 21.13 10.67
C MET A 177 4.51 22.30 10.47
N SER A 178 4.95 23.51 10.82
CA SER A 178 4.25 24.76 10.52
C SER A 178 4.44 25.18 9.06
N PHE A 179 3.62 26.14 8.59
CA PHE A 179 3.78 26.73 7.27
C PHE A 179 5.16 27.38 7.10
N ASP A 180 5.66 28.10 8.11
CA ASP A 180 6.95 28.79 8.03
C ASP A 180 8.14 27.82 7.92
N GLU A 181 8.08 26.71 8.66
CA GLU A 181 9.08 25.62 8.55
C GLU A 181 9.02 24.97 7.17
N CYS A 182 7.81 24.66 6.69
CA CYS A 182 7.60 24.11 5.34
C CYS A 182 8.18 25.04 4.27
N GLN A 183 7.88 26.34 4.36
CA GLN A 183 8.43 27.36 3.47
C GLN A 183 9.97 27.37 3.48
N GLY A 184 10.59 27.26 4.65
CA GLY A 184 12.04 27.14 4.79
C GLY A 184 12.59 25.89 4.10
N HIS A 185 11.95 24.73 4.29
CA HIS A 185 12.32 23.48 3.61
C HIS A 185 12.20 23.57 2.09
N ILE A 186 11.10 24.14 1.59
CA ILE A 186 10.86 24.32 0.15
C ILE A 186 11.93 25.21 -0.47
N ARG A 187 12.24 26.36 0.13
CA ARG A 187 13.30 27.27 -0.37
C ARG A 187 14.65 26.57 -0.44
N HIS A 188 15.02 25.81 0.59
CA HIS A 188 16.28 25.08 0.61
C HIS A 188 16.34 23.96 -0.45
N ILE A 189 15.22 23.26 -0.70
CA ILE A 189 15.14 22.28 -1.79
C ILE A 189 15.29 22.98 -3.15
N LEU A 190 14.64 24.12 -3.35
CA LEU A 190 14.76 24.93 -4.57
C LEU A 190 16.20 25.41 -4.81
N GLU A 191 16.93 25.80 -3.77
CA GLU A 191 18.36 26.14 -3.89
C GLU A 191 19.19 24.97 -4.42
N HIS A 192 18.93 23.74 -3.96
CA HIS A 192 19.63 22.55 -4.46
C HIS A 192 19.27 22.25 -5.91
N ILE A 193 18.03 22.53 -6.32
CA ILE A 193 17.58 22.42 -7.71
C ILE A 193 18.28 23.45 -8.59
N GLN A 194 18.32 24.72 -8.18
CA GLN A 194 19.01 25.79 -8.89
C GLN A 194 20.52 25.53 -9.06
N GLN A 195 21.14 24.87 -8.08
CA GLN A 195 22.54 24.45 -8.14
C GLN A 195 22.76 23.19 -9.00
N GLY A 196 21.71 22.58 -9.56
CA GLY A 196 21.79 21.36 -10.36
C GLY A 196 22.16 20.10 -9.56
N ARG A 197 22.07 20.12 -8.23
CA ARG A 197 22.39 18.96 -7.38
C ARG A 197 21.31 17.90 -7.39
N ILE A 198 20.05 18.34 -7.51
CA ILE A 198 18.87 17.50 -7.69
C ILE A 198 17.93 18.17 -8.70
N HIS A 199 17.01 17.40 -9.26
CA HIS A 199 15.92 17.90 -10.11
C HIS A 199 14.58 17.92 -9.38
N LYS A 200 14.41 17.04 -8.39
CA LYS A 200 13.17 16.88 -7.61
C LYS A 200 13.48 16.32 -6.24
N ALA A 201 12.77 16.78 -5.22
CA ALA A 201 12.69 16.12 -3.92
C ALA A 201 11.27 16.19 -3.38
N VAL A 202 10.83 15.15 -2.69
CA VAL A 202 9.48 15.06 -2.12
C VAL A 202 9.58 15.36 -0.64
N LEU A 203 8.95 16.45 -0.20
CA LEU A 203 8.84 16.83 1.20
C LEU A 203 7.57 16.23 1.80
N ALA A 204 7.69 15.53 2.92
CA ALA A 204 6.59 14.98 3.69
C ALA A 204 6.38 15.72 5.01
N ARG A 205 5.15 15.63 5.50
CA ARG A 205 4.73 16.04 6.84
C ARG A 205 3.74 15.03 7.43
N ARG A 206 3.51 15.14 8.73
CA ARG A 206 2.55 14.32 9.48
C ARG A 206 1.59 15.19 10.28
N VAL A 207 0.32 14.82 10.23
CA VAL A 207 -0.72 15.40 11.08
C VAL A 207 -1.21 14.33 12.04
N GLU A 208 -1.13 14.62 13.33
CA GLU A 208 -1.69 13.80 14.39
C GLU A 208 -3.11 14.27 14.72
N LEU A 209 -4.04 13.32 14.74
CA LEU A 209 -5.44 13.52 15.08
C LEU A 209 -5.77 12.72 16.34
N GLN A 210 -6.32 13.41 17.33
CA GLN A 210 -6.94 12.78 18.49
C GLN A 210 -8.43 12.65 18.24
N LEU A 211 -8.98 11.47 18.51
CA LEU A 211 -10.40 11.15 18.37
C LEU A 211 -11.06 11.00 19.75
N ASN A 212 -12.37 11.21 19.79
CA ASN A 212 -13.20 10.97 20.98
C ASN A 212 -13.26 9.48 21.38
N ASP A 213 -13.21 8.58 20.41
CA ASP A 213 -13.34 7.14 20.59
C ASP A 213 -12.34 6.37 19.71
N PRO A 214 -12.05 5.09 20.02
CA PRO A 214 -11.23 4.24 19.16
C PRO A 214 -11.78 4.17 17.73
N LEU A 215 -10.91 4.28 16.73
CA LEU A 215 -11.31 4.27 15.33
C LEU A 215 -11.76 2.87 14.90
N PRO A 216 -12.96 2.70 14.31
CA PRO A 216 -13.37 1.45 13.66
C PRO A 216 -12.61 1.31 12.33
N GLY A 217 -11.42 0.71 12.37
CA GLY A 217 -10.42 0.79 11.31
C GLY A 217 -10.89 0.33 9.93
N PHE A 218 -11.46 -0.88 9.81
CA PHE A 218 -11.87 -1.45 8.52
C PHE A 218 -13.14 -0.79 8.00
N ALA A 219 -14.06 -0.41 8.88
CA ALA A 219 -15.24 0.34 8.50
C ALA A 219 -14.88 1.77 8.03
N THR A 220 -13.87 2.41 8.64
CA THR A 220 -13.32 3.70 8.20
C THR A 220 -12.62 3.56 6.84
N LEU A 221 -11.78 2.54 6.69
CA LEU A 221 -11.09 2.25 5.44
C LEU A 221 -12.07 2.00 4.30
N LYS A 222 -13.18 1.28 4.53
CA LYS A 222 -14.24 1.08 3.54
C LYS A 222 -14.82 2.41 3.05
N ARG A 223 -15.13 3.34 3.97
CA ARG A 223 -15.63 4.67 3.61
C ARG A 223 -14.58 5.47 2.84
N TRP A 224 -13.33 5.38 3.26
CA TRP A 224 -12.23 6.06 2.59
C TRP A 224 -12.00 5.55 1.16
N HIS A 225 -12.08 4.24 0.98
CA HIS A 225 -11.95 3.62 -0.33
C HIS A 225 -13.12 3.99 -1.26
N HIS A 226 -14.34 4.09 -0.72
CA HIS A 226 -15.50 4.53 -1.50
C HIS A 226 -15.36 5.96 -2.05
N THR A 227 -14.65 6.86 -1.36
CA THR A 227 -14.38 8.23 -1.83
C THR A 227 -13.08 8.36 -2.63
N ASN A 228 -12.35 7.26 -2.79
CA ASN A 228 -11.10 7.16 -3.54
C ASN A 228 -11.20 6.00 -4.53
N GLY A 229 -12.21 6.03 -5.41
CA GLY A 229 -12.37 5.04 -6.45
C GLY A 229 -11.12 4.92 -7.31
N GLY A 230 -10.81 3.69 -7.74
CA GLY A 230 -9.58 3.42 -8.50
C GLY A 230 -8.31 3.59 -7.67
N SER A 231 -8.34 3.23 -6.39
CA SER A 231 -7.15 3.08 -5.53
C SER A 231 -6.94 1.63 -5.12
N PHE A 232 -5.70 1.22 -4.87
CA PHE A 232 -5.40 0.10 -4.00
C PHE A 232 -5.96 0.37 -2.61
N CYS A 233 -6.34 -0.68 -1.88
CA CYS A 233 -6.76 -0.56 -0.49
C CYS A 233 -5.99 -1.57 0.36
N PHE A 234 -5.39 -1.11 1.46
CA PHE A 234 -4.60 -1.96 2.33
C PHE A 234 -4.86 -1.66 3.80
N ALA A 235 -4.72 -2.69 4.63
CA ALA A 235 -4.69 -2.60 6.08
C ALA A 235 -3.77 -3.69 6.65
N LEU A 236 -2.93 -3.34 7.60
CA LEU A 236 -1.97 -4.23 8.25
C LEU A 236 -1.99 -3.97 9.76
N GLU A 237 -2.50 -4.91 10.54
CA GLU A 237 -2.37 -4.86 11.99
C GLU A 237 -1.03 -5.46 12.44
N HIS A 238 -0.33 -4.71 13.28
CA HIS A 238 0.86 -5.20 13.96
C HIS A 238 0.95 -4.58 15.35
N GLY A 239 1.18 -5.42 16.36
CA GLY A 239 1.13 -4.99 17.75
C GLY A 239 -0.21 -4.34 18.10
N HIS A 240 -0.17 -3.09 18.53
CA HIS A 240 -1.37 -2.30 18.88
C HIS A 240 -1.77 -1.29 17.79
N LYS A 241 -1.16 -1.38 16.61
CA LYS A 241 -1.33 -0.42 15.51
C LYS A 241 -1.93 -1.05 14.27
N LEU A 242 -2.62 -0.20 13.51
CA LEU A 242 -3.15 -0.49 12.19
C LEU A 242 -2.56 0.50 11.19
N PHE A 243 -1.77 0.01 10.24
CA PHE A 243 -1.36 0.80 9.07
C PHE A 243 -2.33 0.56 7.93
N MET A 244 -2.98 1.61 7.43
CA MET A 244 -4.03 1.49 6.40
C MET A 244 -3.97 2.63 5.39
N GLY A 245 -4.47 2.40 4.17
CA GLY A 245 -4.44 3.44 3.14
C GLY A 245 -5.18 3.10 1.86
N CYS A 246 -5.37 4.15 1.05
CA CYS A 246 -6.00 4.10 -0.27
C CYS A 246 -5.06 4.68 -1.34
N SER A 247 -4.08 3.88 -1.78
CA SER A 247 -3.01 4.36 -2.68
C SER A 247 -3.45 4.33 -4.15
N PRO A 248 -3.22 5.39 -4.94
CA PRO A 248 -3.48 5.36 -6.39
C PRO A 248 -2.35 4.73 -7.21
N GLU A 249 -1.15 4.58 -6.64
CA GLU A 249 0.10 4.36 -7.37
C GLU A 249 0.55 2.90 -7.27
N ARG A 250 0.54 2.19 -8.40
CA ARG A 250 1.15 0.86 -8.52
C ARG A 250 2.66 1.02 -8.60
N LEU A 251 3.40 0.28 -7.78
CA LEU A 251 4.85 0.12 -7.97
C LEU A 251 5.09 -0.87 -9.11
N PHE A 252 4.59 -2.10 -8.95
CA PHE A 252 4.49 -3.09 -10.02
C PHE A 252 3.47 -4.18 -9.68
N SER A 253 3.01 -4.88 -10.70
CA SER A 253 2.36 -6.19 -10.58
C SER A 253 3.12 -7.21 -11.43
N ARG A 254 3.28 -8.42 -10.92
CA ARG A 254 3.90 -9.54 -11.62
C ARG A 254 2.93 -10.71 -11.64
N GLU A 255 2.81 -11.32 -12.81
CA GLU A 255 2.20 -12.63 -12.98
C GLU A 255 3.15 -13.51 -13.78
N ASP A 256 3.64 -14.57 -13.12
CA ASP A 256 4.76 -15.38 -13.58
C ASP A 256 5.94 -14.49 -13.99
N ARG A 257 6.21 -14.35 -15.30
CA ARG A 257 7.25 -13.47 -15.84
C ARG A 257 6.73 -12.17 -16.46
N ARG A 258 5.42 -11.94 -16.49
CA ARG A 258 4.85 -10.70 -17.01
C ARG A 258 4.81 -9.68 -15.89
N VAL A 259 5.49 -8.56 -16.08
CA VAL A 259 5.47 -7.44 -15.14
C VAL A 259 4.72 -6.26 -15.77
N CYS A 260 3.91 -5.58 -14.97
CA CYS A 260 3.28 -4.32 -15.32
C CYS A 260 3.66 -3.28 -14.26
N THR A 261 4.21 -2.16 -14.68
CA THR A 261 4.42 -0.96 -13.87
C THR A 261 3.82 0.24 -14.63
N GLU A 262 3.90 1.43 -14.07
CA GLU A 262 3.29 2.61 -14.68
C GLU A 262 4.08 3.87 -14.36
N SER A 263 4.03 4.82 -15.29
CA SER A 263 4.41 6.20 -15.05
C SER A 263 3.14 7.00 -14.80
N LEU A 264 2.96 7.43 -13.54
CA LEU A 264 1.83 8.21 -13.06
C LEU A 264 2.37 9.53 -12.50
N ALA A 265 2.41 10.57 -13.32
CA ALA A 265 2.99 11.87 -12.97
C ALA A 265 2.35 12.98 -13.81
N GLY A 266 2.41 14.22 -13.34
CA GLY A 266 1.61 15.31 -13.89
C GLY A 266 0.15 15.20 -13.44
N THR A 267 -0.28 16.14 -12.60
CA THR A 267 -1.58 16.09 -11.92
C THR A 267 -2.34 17.38 -12.18
N VAL A 268 -3.62 17.25 -12.50
CA VAL A 268 -4.57 18.38 -12.46
C VAL A 268 -5.84 17.93 -11.76
N ARG A 269 -6.59 18.89 -11.21
CA ARG A 269 -7.93 18.61 -10.65
C ARG A 269 -8.90 18.14 -11.73
N ARG A 270 -10.01 17.53 -11.29
CA ARG A 270 -11.18 17.33 -12.16
C ARG A 270 -11.89 18.67 -12.42
N GLY A 271 -12.50 18.79 -13.59
CA GLY A 271 -13.33 19.94 -13.95
C GLY A 271 -14.65 19.94 -13.21
N ARG A 272 -15.22 21.11 -12.96
CA ARG A 272 -16.58 21.29 -12.42
C ARG A 272 -17.66 21.06 -13.48
N SER A 273 -17.27 21.01 -14.75
CA SER A 273 -18.11 20.65 -15.89
C SER A 273 -17.36 19.69 -16.83
N ARG A 274 -18.07 18.98 -17.71
CA ARG A 274 -17.45 18.11 -18.72
C ARG A 274 -16.50 18.88 -19.65
N GLN A 275 -16.84 20.11 -20.00
CA GLN A 275 -16.02 20.95 -20.87
C GLN A 275 -14.72 21.37 -20.17
N GLU A 276 -14.82 21.80 -18.92
CA GLU A 276 -13.64 22.15 -18.11
C GLU A 276 -12.76 20.91 -17.85
N ASP A 277 -13.38 19.75 -17.60
CA ASP A 277 -12.65 18.50 -17.37
C ASP A 277 -11.84 18.08 -18.60
N ALA A 278 -12.42 18.23 -19.79
CA ALA A 278 -11.75 17.98 -21.06
C ALA A 278 -10.65 19.02 -21.36
N GLN A 279 -10.84 20.29 -20.96
CA GLN A 279 -9.79 21.30 -21.09
C GLN A 279 -8.59 21.00 -20.19
N LEU A 280 -8.83 20.58 -18.94
CA LEU A 280 -7.78 20.18 -18.01
C LEU A 280 -7.07 18.90 -18.47
N GLU A 281 -7.80 17.96 -19.08
CA GLU A 281 -7.22 16.79 -19.73
C GLU A 281 -6.29 17.20 -20.90
N HIS A 282 -6.71 18.17 -21.71
CA HIS A 282 -5.88 18.73 -22.78
C HIS A 282 -4.62 19.42 -22.24
N THR A 283 -4.71 20.13 -21.11
CA THR A 283 -3.56 20.67 -20.39
C THR A 283 -2.57 19.56 -20.00
N LEU A 284 -3.03 18.46 -19.40
CA LEU A 284 -2.15 17.31 -19.09
C LEU A 284 -1.46 16.72 -20.33
N LEU A 285 -2.13 16.79 -21.48
CA LEU A 285 -1.61 16.24 -22.73
C LEU A 285 -0.61 17.16 -23.44
N ARG A 286 -0.67 18.48 -23.20
CA ARG A 286 0.05 19.49 -24.00
C ARG A 286 0.94 20.46 -23.22
N ASP A 287 0.78 20.58 -21.91
CA ASP A 287 1.61 21.47 -21.09
C ASP A 287 3.07 20.95 -21.05
N PRO A 288 4.06 21.74 -21.51
CA PRO A 288 5.45 21.29 -21.58
C PRO A 288 6.04 20.91 -20.23
N LYS A 289 5.63 21.57 -19.13
CA LYS A 289 6.09 21.26 -17.77
C LYS A 289 5.57 19.89 -17.34
N LEU A 290 4.27 19.64 -17.54
CA LEU A 290 3.63 18.37 -17.16
C LEU A 290 4.12 17.20 -18.01
N ILE A 291 4.36 17.42 -19.32
CA ILE A 291 4.98 16.43 -20.21
C ILE A 291 6.40 16.10 -19.72
N HIS A 292 7.22 17.13 -19.46
CA HIS A 292 8.59 16.93 -19.02
C HIS A 292 8.67 16.15 -17.69
N GLU A 293 7.83 16.50 -16.71
CA GLU A 293 7.75 15.76 -15.45
C GLU A 293 7.42 14.28 -15.67
N HIS A 294 6.43 13.99 -16.52
CA HIS A 294 6.02 12.62 -16.83
C HIS A 294 7.08 11.84 -17.59
N GLU A 295 7.79 12.48 -18.52
CA GLU A 295 8.88 11.86 -19.28
C GLU A 295 10.07 11.47 -18.40
N LEU A 296 10.40 12.28 -17.39
CA LEU A 296 11.44 11.95 -16.41
C LEU A 296 11.10 10.68 -15.64
N VAL A 297 9.86 10.55 -15.15
CA VAL A 297 9.40 9.35 -14.45
C VAL A 297 9.39 8.14 -15.39
N THR A 298 8.90 8.32 -16.62
CA THR A 298 8.85 7.26 -17.63
C THR A 298 10.26 6.74 -17.98
N ARG A 299 11.21 7.66 -18.22
CA ARG A 299 12.60 7.32 -18.49
C ARG A 299 13.22 6.57 -17.33
N TYR A 300 13.04 7.09 -16.11
CA TYR A 300 13.53 6.44 -14.91
C TYR A 300 13.01 5.00 -14.79
N VAL A 301 11.70 4.78 -14.93
CA VAL A 301 11.12 3.43 -14.80
C VAL A 301 11.68 2.50 -15.87
N ARG A 302 11.74 2.95 -17.13
CA ARG A 302 12.31 2.16 -18.25
C ARG A 302 13.77 1.79 -18.00
N ASP A 303 14.61 2.75 -17.61
CA ASP A 303 16.02 2.53 -17.36
C ASP A 303 16.26 1.57 -16.17
N ARG A 304 15.42 1.67 -15.13
CA ARG A 304 15.52 0.82 -13.93
C ARG A 304 15.12 -0.63 -14.19
N ILE A 305 14.12 -0.87 -15.03
CA ILE A 305 13.69 -2.25 -15.35
C ILE A 305 14.48 -2.89 -16.49
N ALA A 306 15.11 -2.10 -17.36
CA ALA A 306 15.80 -2.58 -18.56
C ALA A 306 16.78 -3.76 -18.33
N PRO A 307 17.59 -3.79 -17.24
CA PRO A 307 18.48 -4.92 -16.98
C PRO A 307 17.73 -6.25 -16.76
N TRP A 308 16.50 -6.19 -16.27
CA TRP A 308 15.74 -7.33 -15.76
C TRP A 308 14.72 -7.90 -16.76
N VAL A 309 14.55 -7.26 -17.91
CA VAL A 309 13.51 -7.60 -18.90
C VAL A 309 14.11 -8.04 -20.23
N THR A 310 13.41 -8.93 -20.94
CA THR A 310 13.75 -9.35 -22.31
C THR A 310 13.07 -8.49 -23.36
N CYS A 311 11.87 -7.99 -23.06
CA CYS A 311 11.12 -7.09 -23.93
C CYS A 311 10.22 -6.19 -23.10
N THR A 312 9.98 -4.99 -23.61
CA THR A 312 9.02 -4.02 -23.07
C THR A 312 7.96 -3.73 -24.11
N ASP A 313 6.70 -3.82 -23.70
CA ASP A 313 5.52 -3.40 -24.44
C ASP A 313 4.94 -2.16 -23.75
N CYS A 314 5.06 -1.02 -24.40
CA CYS A 314 4.65 0.26 -23.85
C CYS A 314 4.07 1.11 -24.98
N PRO A 315 2.92 1.77 -24.78
CA PRO A 315 2.39 2.72 -25.75
C PRO A 315 3.41 3.80 -26.09
N THR A 316 3.35 4.31 -27.31
CA THR A 316 4.21 5.43 -27.76
C THR A 316 3.83 6.74 -27.08
N GLU A 317 2.53 6.94 -26.82
CA GLU A 317 1.98 8.16 -26.24
C GLU A 317 1.36 7.89 -24.86
N ALA A 318 1.56 8.82 -23.94
CA ALA A 318 0.90 8.78 -22.64
C ALA A 318 -0.56 9.24 -22.77
N GLY A 319 -1.46 8.56 -22.06
CA GLY A 319 -2.86 8.92 -21.94
C GLY A 319 -3.14 9.69 -20.65
N VAL A 320 -4.42 9.75 -20.28
CA VAL A 320 -4.89 10.32 -19.01
C VAL A 320 -5.70 9.29 -18.25
N VAL A 321 -5.42 9.15 -16.96
CA VAL A 321 -6.28 8.40 -16.03
C VAL A 321 -7.06 9.39 -15.17
N LYS A 322 -8.39 9.25 -15.14
CA LYS A 322 -9.27 10.11 -14.36
C LYS A 322 -9.66 9.41 -13.06
N LEU A 323 -9.32 10.02 -11.94
CA LEU A 323 -9.77 9.64 -10.61
C LEU A 323 -10.91 10.59 -10.18
N ASP A 324 -11.49 10.35 -9.00
CA ASP A 324 -12.68 11.09 -8.53
C ASP A 324 -12.44 12.60 -8.40
N ARG A 325 -11.26 13.01 -7.90
CA ARG A 325 -10.93 14.42 -7.61
C ARG A 325 -9.84 15.01 -8.50
N ILE A 326 -9.00 14.16 -9.06
CA ILE A 326 -7.86 14.54 -9.90
C ILE A 326 -7.77 13.65 -11.13
N GLN A 327 -6.98 14.06 -12.11
CA GLN A 327 -6.59 13.25 -13.25
C GLN A 327 -5.07 13.37 -13.44
N HIS A 328 -4.47 12.28 -13.93
CA HIS A 328 -3.03 12.18 -14.09
C HIS A 328 -2.67 11.83 -15.54
N ARG A 329 -1.53 12.33 -16.01
CA ARG A 329 -0.91 11.78 -17.20
C ARG A 329 -0.36 10.39 -16.86
N TYR A 330 -0.63 9.42 -17.74
CA TYR A 330 -0.51 8.00 -17.44
C TYR A 330 0.11 7.23 -18.61
N LEU A 331 1.07 6.36 -18.30
CA LEU A 331 1.62 5.42 -19.28
C LEU A 331 1.85 4.05 -18.63
N PRO A 332 1.16 2.99 -19.09
CA PRO A 332 1.45 1.63 -18.65
C PRO A 332 2.74 1.13 -19.29
N ILE A 333 3.58 0.47 -18.51
CA ILE A 333 4.81 -0.18 -18.97
C ILE A 333 4.67 -1.67 -18.67
N ARG A 334 4.47 -2.47 -19.71
CA ARG A 334 4.42 -3.93 -19.62
C ARG A 334 5.76 -4.48 -20.06
N ALA A 335 6.22 -5.55 -19.43
CA ALA A 335 7.47 -6.19 -19.82
C ALA A 335 7.47 -7.68 -19.50
N THR A 336 8.37 -8.41 -20.15
CA THR A 336 8.65 -9.82 -19.81
C THR A 336 9.98 -9.89 -19.08
N LEU A 337 9.98 -10.44 -17.88
CA LEU A 337 11.17 -10.65 -17.06
C LEU A 337 12.09 -11.71 -17.67
N ARG A 338 13.40 -11.51 -17.50
CA ARG A 338 14.40 -12.54 -17.80
C ARG A 338 14.17 -13.76 -16.90
N PRO A 339 14.54 -14.97 -17.35
CA PRO A 339 14.51 -16.16 -16.48
C PRO A 339 15.33 -15.91 -15.20
N GLY A 340 14.80 -16.34 -14.05
CA GLY A 340 15.45 -16.19 -12.75
C GLY A 340 15.29 -14.83 -12.07
N VAL A 341 14.66 -13.84 -12.73
CA VAL A 341 14.39 -12.54 -12.11
C VAL A 341 13.21 -12.63 -11.15
N MET A 342 13.45 -12.26 -9.89
CA MET A 342 12.49 -12.34 -8.79
C MET A 342 12.04 -10.94 -8.33
N ASP A 343 11.08 -10.92 -7.39
CA ASP A 343 10.43 -9.69 -6.93
C ASP A 343 11.38 -8.72 -6.21
N ASP A 344 12.45 -9.22 -5.58
CA ASP A 344 13.48 -8.43 -4.88
C ASP A 344 14.20 -7.45 -5.82
N GLN A 345 14.55 -7.93 -7.02
CA GLN A 345 15.25 -7.15 -8.03
C GLN A 345 14.37 -6.01 -8.55
N LEU A 346 13.07 -6.27 -8.72
CA LEU A 346 12.10 -5.26 -9.12
C LEU A 346 11.87 -4.22 -8.02
N LEU A 347 11.74 -4.66 -6.77
CA LEU A 347 11.60 -3.77 -5.61
C LEU A 347 12.79 -2.83 -5.48
N LYS A 348 14.03 -3.36 -5.49
CA LYS A 348 15.27 -2.56 -5.41
C LYS A 348 15.42 -1.61 -6.60
N ALA A 349 15.03 -2.06 -7.79
CA ALA A 349 15.12 -1.26 -9.01
C ALA A 349 14.14 -0.08 -8.99
N LEU A 350 12.90 -0.29 -8.55
CA LEU A 350 11.83 0.71 -8.66
C LEU A 350 11.68 1.59 -7.43
N HIS A 351 11.90 1.05 -6.23
CA HIS A 351 11.68 1.75 -4.97
C HIS A 351 12.98 2.34 -4.37
N PRO A 352 12.93 3.57 -3.79
CA PRO A 352 11.84 4.53 -3.87
C PRO A 352 11.71 5.15 -5.28
N THR A 353 10.48 5.50 -5.65
CA THR A 353 10.20 6.17 -6.93
C THR A 353 10.53 7.67 -6.83
N PRO A 354 10.79 8.36 -7.96
CA PRO A 354 10.93 9.82 -7.98
C PRO A 354 9.67 10.55 -7.52
N ALA A 355 8.50 9.87 -7.54
CA ALA A 355 7.23 10.42 -7.10
C ALA A 355 7.09 10.52 -5.57
N VAL A 356 7.82 9.68 -4.82
CA VAL A 356 7.81 9.72 -3.34
C VAL A 356 9.15 10.08 -2.71
N CYS A 357 10.25 10.04 -3.45
CA CYS A 357 11.56 10.45 -2.97
C CYS A 357 12.08 11.67 -3.73
N GLY A 358 12.37 11.52 -5.01
CA GLY A 358 12.97 12.57 -5.82
C GLY A 358 13.98 12.02 -6.81
N PHE A 359 14.71 12.93 -7.48
CA PHE A 359 15.67 12.60 -8.51
C PHE A 359 16.82 13.60 -8.53
N PRO A 360 18.10 13.16 -8.65
CA PRO A 360 18.55 11.77 -8.58
C PRO A 360 18.32 11.14 -7.20
N ARG A 361 18.13 9.80 -7.17
CA ARG A 361 17.57 9.09 -6.00
C ARG A 361 18.40 9.32 -4.72
N ARG A 362 19.72 9.13 -4.79
CA ARG A 362 20.59 9.15 -3.62
C ARG A 362 20.61 10.53 -2.96
N GLU A 363 20.80 11.56 -3.77
CA GLU A 363 20.89 12.95 -3.36
C GLU A 363 19.56 13.43 -2.77
N ALA A 364 18.43 13.02 -3.36
CA ALA A 364 17.10 13.28 -2.81
C ALA A 364 16.88 12.57 -1.47
N GLN A 365 17.27 11.29 -1.32
CA GLN A 365 17.17 10.56 -0.05
C GLN A 365 18.02 11.23 1.04
N GLU A 366 19.26 11.60 0.72
CA GLU A 366 20.15 12.29 1.66
C GLU A 366 19.60 13.66 2.09
N LEU A 367 18.97 14.39 1.17
CA LEU A 367 18.32 15.67 1.48
C LEU A 367 17.10 15.49 2.39
N ILE A 368 16.23 14.53 2.07
CA ILE A 368 15.04 14.17 2.87
C ILE A 368 15.46 13.79 4.29
N ALA A 369 16.41 12.86 4.43
CA ALA A 369 16.85 12.36 5.72
C ALA A 369 17.43 13.45 6.65
N ARG A 370 17.97 14.54 6.09
CA ARG A 370 18.51 15.67 6.85
C ARG A 370 17.48 16.74 7.22
N ARG A 371 16.37 16.82 6.48
CA ARG A 371 15.42 17.95 6.57
C ARG A 371 14.07 17.56 7.15
N GLU A 372 13.62 16.34 6.91
CA GLU A 372 12.34 15.91 7.45
C GLU A 372 12.43 15.65 8.93
N THR A 373 11.52 16.27 9.68
CA THR A 373 11.23 15.95 11.08
C THR A 373 10.34 14.72 11.20
N THR A 374 9.62 14.38 10.12
CA THR A 374 8.74 13.22 10.03
C THR A 374 9.53 11.94 9.80
N HIS A 375 9.34 10.95 10.67
CA HIS A 375 9.81 9.59 10.40
C HIS A 375 8.79 8.88 9.52
N ARG A 376 9.17 8.59 8.27
CA ARG A 376 8.25 8.00 7.30
C ARG A 376 7.89 6.55 7.64
N GLY A 377 8.84 5.75 8.15
CA GLY A 377 8.62 4.33 8.40
C GLY A 377 8.00 3.65 7.17
N TRP A 378 6.79 3.10 7.29
CA TRP A 378 6.09 2.49 6.16
C TRP A 378 5.31 3.48 5.28
N TYR A 379 5.09 4.73 5.71
CA TYR A 379 4.58 5.76 4.81
C TYR A 379 5.57 6.01 3.67
N SER A 380 5.06 6.15 2.45
CA SER A 380 5.85 6.20 1.22
C SER A 380 6.73 4.97 0.95
N GLY A 381 6.63 3.92 1.76
CA GLY A 381 7.23 2.61 1.52
C GLY A 381 6.46 1.82 0.46
N VAL A 382 6.42 0.51 0.61
CA VAL A 382 5.73 -0.40 -0.33
C VAL A 382 4.84 -1.35 0.44
N VAL A 383 3.62 -1.57 -0.05
CA VAL A 383 2.67 -2.53 0.53
C VAL A 383 2.05 -3.37 -0.57
N GLY A 384 1.73 -4.63 -0.28
CA GLY A 384 1.25 -5.54 -1.31
C GLY A 384 0.97 -6.95 -0.86
N MET A 385 0.68 -7.78 -1.86
CA MET A 385 0.64 -9.23 -1.73
C MET A 385 1.72 -9.89 -2.58
N ILE A 386 2.18 -11.07 -2.14
CA ILE A 386 3.21 -11.82 -2.84
C ILE A 386 3.04 -13.33 -2.68
N SER A 387 3.21 -14.01 -3.81
CA SER A 387 3.32 -15.45 -3.95
C SER A 387 4.32 -15.76 -5.09
N PRO A 388 4.80 -17.01 -5.21
CA PRO A 388 5.73 -17.41 -6.26
C PRO A 388 5.26 -17.03 -7.67
N ARG A 389 3.95 -17.14 -7.92
CA ARG A 389 3.37 -16.87 -9.25
C ARG A 389 2.83 -15.46 -9.41
N ARG A 390 2.50 -14.76 -8.34
CA ARG A 390 1.90 -13.43 -8.43
C ARG A 390 2.38 -12.52 -7.31
N SER A 391 2.76 -11.31 -7.67
CA SER A 391 2.97 -10.24 -6.71
C SER A 391 2.28 -8.98 -7.21
N GLU A 392 1.79 -8.16 -6.28
CA GLU A 392 1.31 -6.83 -6.61
C GLU A 392 1.59 -5.90 -5.46
N PHE A 393 2.30 -4.81 -5.77
CA PHE A 393 2.78 -3.84 -4.81
C PHE A 393 2.36 -2.44 -5.23
N ALA A 394 1.88 -1.67 -4.25
CA ALA A 394 1.59 -0.26 -4.36
C ALA A 394 2.55 0.54 -3.49
N VAL A 395 2.75 1.80 -3.87
CA VAL A 395 3.49 2.74 -3.02
C VAL A 395 2.57 3.17 -1.87
N ALA A 396 3.07 3.12 -0.63
CA ALA A 396 2.25 3.30 0.57
C ALA A 396 1.97 4.78 0.90
N ILE A 397 1.30 5.48 -0.03
CA ILE A 397 0.83 6.86 0.10
C ILE A 397 -0.68 6.92 0.33
N ARG A 398 -1.19 8.10 0.71
CA ARG A 398 -2.58 8.30 1.17
C ARG A 398 -2.92 7.27 2.26
N SER A 399 -2.13 7.31 3.31
CA SER A 399 -2.12 6.30 4.36
C SER A 399 -2.11 6.94 5.75
N ALA A 400 -2.60 6.17 6.71
CA ALA A 400 -2.63 6.55 8.10
C ALA A 400 -2.13 5.40 9.00
N LEU A 401 -1.46 5.76 10.08
CA LEU A 401 -1.11 4.86 11.17
C LEU A 401 -2.05 5.11 12.34
N VAL A 402 -2.83 4.10 12.70
CA VAL A 402 -3.89 4.19 13.71
C VAL A 402 -3.47 3.45 14.97
N GLU A 403 -3.64 4.10 16.10
CA GLU A 403 -3.36 3.57 17.43
C GLU A 403 -4.55 3.90 18.34
N ARG A 404 -5.51 2.98 18.46
CA ARG A 404 -6.79 3.20 19.17
C ARG A 404 -7.52 4.47 18.68
N ASN A 405 -7.50 5.55 19.46
CA ASN A 405 -8.15 6.82 19.17
C ASN A 405 -7.18 7.91 18.70
N ARG A 406 -5.92 7.54 18.40
CA ARG A 406 -4.89 8.41 17.82
C ARG A 406 -4.63 8.00 16.39
N VAL A 407 -4.62 8.95 15.46
CA VAL A 407 -4.38 8.70 14.03
C VAL A 407 -3.29 9.62 13.51
N LEU A 408 -2.26 9.04 12.90
CA LEU A 408 -1.19 9.76 12.21
C LEU A 408 -1.44 9.71 10.72
N CYS A 409 -1.78 10.85 10.14
CA CYS A 409 -1.97 11.02 8.70
C CYS A 409 -0.69 11.57 8.08
N TYR A 410 -0.28 11.02 6.95
CA TYR A 410 0.92 11.45 6.24
C TYR A 410 0.57 12.05 4.88
N SER A 411 1.27 13.12 4.53
CA SER A 411 1.12 13.80 3.25
C SER A 411 2.49 14.25 2.76
N GLY A 412 2.68 14.26 1.44
CA GLY A 412 3.95 14.62 0.84
C GLY A 412 3.75 15.27 -0.52
N VAL A 413 4.66 16.15 -0.89
CA VAL A 413 4.57 17.00 -2.08
C VAL A 413 5.90 17.08 -2.81
N GLY A 414 5.87 16.97 -4.13
CA GLY A 414 7.07 16.95 -4.97
C GLY A 414 7.51 18.35 -5.34
N ILE A 415 8.63 18.80 -4.79
CA ILE A 415 9.21 20.11 -5.07
C ILE A 415 10.07 20.02 -6.34
N VAL A 416 9.76 20.90 -7.29
CA VAL A 416 10.45 21.05 -8.57
C VAL A 416 10.74 22.53 -8.85
N GLU A 417 11.46 22.82 -9.92
CA GLU A 417 11.65 24.20 -10.36
C GLU A 417 10.30 24.91 -10.56
N GLY A 418 10.17 26.11 -9.97
CA GLY A 418 8.94 26.91 -10.01
C GLY A 418 7.86 26.52 -8.97
N SER A 419 8.12 25.59 -8.05
CA SER A 419 7.25 25.35 -6.89
C SER A 419 7.17 26.59 -6.00
N THR A 420 5.98 26.89 -5.46
CA THR A 420 5.77 28.01 -4.50
C THR A 420 5.28 27.50 -3.14
N PRO A 421 5.81 27.99 -2.01
CA PRO A 421 5.45 27.50 -0.68
C PRO A 421 3.94 27.39 -0.41
N GLU A 422 3.17 28.39 -0.83
CA GLU A 422 1.72 28.45 -0.62
C GLU A 422 0.99 27.35 -1.40
N ALA A 423 1.37 27.10 -2.66
CA ALA A 423 0.73 26.09 -3.48
C ALA A 423 1.02 24.68 -2.95
N GLU A 424 2.28 24.41 -2.60
CA GLU A 424 2.70 23.11 -2.10
C GLU A 424 2.10 22.83 -0.71
N TRP A 425 1.99 23.83 0.15
CA TRP A 425 1.29 23.70 1.44
C TRP A 425 -0.19 23.37 1.27
N ASN A 426 -0.88 24.05 0.36
CA ASN A 426 -2.28 23.76 0.06
C ASN A 426 -2.47 22.32 -0.48
N GLU A 427 -1.52 21.82 -1.28
CA GLU A 427 -1.54 20.43 -1.72
C GLU A 427 -1.33 19.44 -0.55
N LEU A 428 -0.44 19.75 0.38
CA LEU A 428 -0.23 18.94 1.58
C LEU A 428 -1.50 18.87 2.44
N GLU A 429 -2.18 20.00 2.67
CA GLU A 429 -3.46 20.07 3.37
C GLU A 429 -4.56 19.28 2.67
N ALA A 430 -4.76 19.49 1.36
CA ALA A 430 -5.82 18.84 0.59
C ALA A 430 -5.75 17.30 0.66
N LYS A 431 -4.53 16.74 0.70
CA LYS A 431 -4.31 15.29 0.87
C LYS A 431 -4.71 14.80 2.27
N ILE A 432 -4.50 15.59 3.32
CA ILE A 432 -4.94 15.27 4.69
C ILE A 432 -6.46 15.41 4.82
N GLU A 433 -7.04 16.47 4.23
CA GLU A 433 -8.48 16.72 4.22
C GLU A 433 -9.26 15.56 3.59
N SER A 434 -8.69 14.88 2.58
CA SER A 434 -9.31 13.68 2.01
C SER A 434 -9.59 12.59 3.04
N PHE A 435 -8.74 12.44 4.06
CA PHE A 435 -8.96 11.48 5.13
C PHE A 435 -9.89 12.06 6.20
N LEU A 436 -9.72 13.33 6.58
CA LEU A 436 -10.58 14.01 7.55
C LEU A 436 -12.06 13.98 7.15
N ALA A 437 -12.36 14.20 5.87
CA ALA A 437 -13.72 14.13 5.34
C ALA A 437 -14.41 12.77 5.59
N VAL A 438 -13.63 11.68 5.69
CA VAL A 438 -14.14 10.33 6.00
C VAL A 438 -14.55 10.19 7.46
N LEU A 439 -13.86 10.91 8.36
CA LEU A 439 -14.16 10.93 9.79
C LEU A 439 -15.42 11.75 10.11
N GLY A 440 -15.96 12.50 9.15
CA GLY A 440 -17.16 13.32 9.33
C GLY A 440 -16.91 14.68 9.97
N SER A 441 -15.67 15.18 9.87
CA SER A 441 -15.27 16.54 10.27
C SER A 441 -15.44 17.55 9.16
#